data_AF-A0A2K9DXV9-F1
#
_entry.id   AF-A0A2K9DXV9-F1
#
_cell.length_a   1.000
_cell.length_b   1.000
_cell.length_c   1.000
_cell.angle_alpha   90.00
_cell.angle_beta   90.00
_cell.angle_gamma   90.00
#
_symmetry.space_group_name_H-M   'P 1'
#
loop_
_entity.id
_entity.type
_entity.pdbx_description
1 polymer ?
#
loop_
_entity_poly.entity_id
_entity_poly.type
_entity_poly.pdbx_seq_one_letter_code
_entity_poly.pdbx_strand_id
1 'polypeptide(L)'
;MVHNEKDYCRNFTSFFRLDNKKYKFEMNNNDFDAISMSILLQSRNGVKSYYHYDGLGSTRLLTDETQSITDTYTYDAFGNIISSTGNTVNEFLFTGEQYDANIGFYYLRARYMDPSVGRFITADPFGGFMFEPLSLHKYLYANADPVNKIDPSGYFSIQEFATTQTIQGIISSVNWKCIGTTILRNALKGLVRGMIFGGIDAWLGGGTIEDIVNGILSGGITGFLLGPLAMINRLRPVFIAFGLGSGIKGVYDSIKNGEYDQAAFRATFVILTLWELKKDQLIKVKSF
;
A
#
# COMPACT_ATOMS: atom_id res chain seq x y z
N MET A 1 6.53 30.22 -13.65
CA MET A 1 7.28 29.23 -12.86
C MET A 1 6.41 28.01 -12.71
N VAL A 2 6.71 26.96 -13.48
CA VAL A 2 5.97 25.69 -13.42
C VAL A 2 6.52 24.92 -12.22
N HIS A 3 5.75 24.84 -11.13
CA HIS A 3 6.08 23.99 -9.99
C HIS A 3 5.57 22.58 -10.26
N ASN A 4 6.51 21.64 -10.13
CA ASN A 4 6.44 20.26 -10.58
C ASN A 4 5.81 19.42 -9.46
N GLU A 5 4.81 18.60 -9.76
CA GLU A 5 4.02 17.74 -8.85
C GLU A 5 4.82 16.64 -8.11
N LYS A 6 6.15 16.67 -8.11
CA LYS A 6 7.00 15.58 -7.60
C LYS A 6 7.48 15.74 -6.15
N ASP A 7 7.14 16.84 -5.48
CA ASP A 7 7.64 17.12 -4.12
C ASP A 7 6.67 16.72 -2.99
N TYR A 8 5.48 16.20 -3.29
CA TYR A 8 4.49 15.87 -2.26
C TYR A 8 4.81 14.60 -1.44
N CYS A 9 5.68 13.70 -1.93
CA CYS A 9 5.91 12.39 -1.29
C CYS A 9 7.14 12.30 -0.37
N ARG A 10 7.92 13.36 -0.15
CA ARG A 10 9.14 13.29 0.69
C ARG A 10 9.00 13.86 2.11
N ASN A 11 7.90 14.53 2.43
CA ASN A 11 7.74 15.21 3.72
C ASN A 11 6.71 14.59 4.68
N PHE A 12 6.07 13.47 4.33
CA PHE A 12 5.06 12.86 5.22
C PHE A 12 5.64 11.87 6.25
N THR A 13 6.86 11.37 6.03
CA THR A 13 7.51 10.40 6.94
C THR A 13 8.31 11.04 8.07
N SER A 14 8.44 12.38 8.12
CA SER A 14 9.03 13.07 9.27
C SER A 14 8.03 13.30 10.41
N PHE A 15 6.73 13.08 10.19
CA PHE A 15 5.68 13.31 11.18
C PHE A 15 5.64 12.27 12.33
N PHE A 16 6.38 11.16 12.19
CA PHE A 16 6.47 10.09 13.20
C PHE A 16 7.89 9.85 13.72
N ARG A 17 8.77 10.85 13.67
CA ARG A 17 9.97 10.81 14.51
C ARG A 17 9.58 11.38 15.87
N LEU A 18 9.38 10.51 16.86
CA LEU A 18 9.28 10.87 18.29
C LEU A 18 10.64 11.40 18.76
N ASP A 19 11.06 12.55 18.24
CA ASP A 19 12.06 13.35 18.93
C ASP A 19 11.35 13.88 20.18
N ASN A 20 11.84 13.56 21.38
CA ASN A 20 11.40 14.10 22.68
C ASN A 20 11.67 15.62 22.79
N LYS A 21 11.37 16.38 21.75
CA LYS A 21 11.45 17.83 21.74
C LYS A 21 10.21 18.36 22.45
N LYS A 22 10.45 19.08 23.53
CA LYS A 22 9.43 19.94 24.15
C LYS A 22 9.19 21.11 23.22
N TYR A 23 7.93 21.37 22.88
CA TYR A 23 7.51 22.51 22.10
C TYR A 23 6.78 23.50 22.99
N LYS A 24 7.10 24.79 22.83
CA LYS A 24 6.42 25.90 23.48
C LYS A 24 5.52 26.59 22.47
N PHE A 25 4.26 26.76 22.83
CA PHE A 25 3.27 27.46 22.01
C PHE A 25 2.60 28.55 22.85
N GLU A 26 2.31 29.69 22.22
CA GLU A 26 1.53 30.75 22.83
C GLU A 26 0.20 30.86 22.09
N MET A 27 -0.92 30.78 22.82
CA MET A 27 -2.27 30.95 22.27
C MET A 27 -3.10 31.83 23.20
N ASN A 28 -3.70 32.89 22.66
CA ASN A 28 -4.54 33.84 23.41
C ASN A 28 -3.84 34.38 24.69
N ASN A 29 -2.56 34.75 24.59
CA ASN A 29 -1.69 35.17 25.71
C ASN A 29 -1.47 34.11 26.82
N ASN A 30 -1.64 32.83 26.50
CA ASN A 30 -1.34 31.72 27.40
C ASN A 30 -0.21 30.87 26.83
N ASP A 31 0.73 30.48 27.68
CA ASP A 31 1.85 29.62 27.32
C ASP A 31 1.47 28.14 27.52
N PHE A 32 1.80 27.31 26.55
CA PHE A 32 1.60 25.87 26.57
C PHE A 32 2.90 25.13 26.28
N ASP A 33 3.22 24.12 27.11
CA ASP A 33 4.30 23.17 26.84
C ASP A 33 3.70 21.85 26.34
N ALA A 34 4.17 21.32 25.21
CA ALA A 34 3.74 20.06 24.64
C ALA A 34 4.90 19.10 24.38
N ILE A 35 4.65 17.79 24.50
CA ILE A 35 5.53 16.74 23.98
C ILE A 35 4.71 15.94 22.96
N SER A 36 5.23 15.82 21.74
CA SER A 36 4.49 15.23 20.62
C SER A 36 3.16 15.99 20.40
N MET A 37 2.02 15.31 20.49
CA MET A 37 0.68 15.87 20.22
C MET A 37 -0.10 16.25 21.49
N SER A 38 0.47 16.06 22.70
CA SER A 38 -0.25 16.22 23.97
C SER A 38 0.31 17.40 24.77
N ILE A 39 -0.58 18.28 25.25
CA ILE A 39 -0.24 19.45 26.07
C ILE A 39 0.05 18.96 27.50
N LEU A 40 1.18 19.33 28.08
CA LEU A 40 1.53 18.90 29.44
C LEU A 40 1.20 19.96 30.49
N LEU A 41 1.21 21.21 30.06
CA LEU A 41 1.08 22.36 30.94
C LEU A 41 0.45 23.53 30.20
N GLN A 42 -0.41 24.27 30.88
CA GLN A 42 -0.78 25.62 30.54
C GLN A 42 -0.31 26.59 31.63
N SER A 43 0.09 27.79 31.22
CA SER A 43 0.33 28.92 32.10
C SER A 43 -0.54 30.09 31.66
N ARG A 44 -1.48 30.49 32.52
CA ARG A 44 -2.38 31.63 32.31
C ARG A 44 -2.14 32.65 33.41
N ASN A 45 -1.71 33.85 33.03
CA ASN A 45 -1.36 34.92 33.97
C ASN A 45 -0.36 34.49 35.08
N GLY A 46 0.58 33.61 34.74
CA GLY A 46 1.58 33.06 35.67
C GLY A 46 1.08 31.91 36.56
N VAL A 47 -0.20 31.54 36.48
CA VAL A 47 -0.74 30.35 37.16
C VAL A 47 -0.56 29.14 36.24
N LYS A 48 0.13 28.11 36.75
CA LYS A 48 0.38 26.88 36.00
C LYS A 48 -0.66 25.80 36.34
N SER A 49 -1.19 25.16 35.31
CA SER A 49 -2.02 23.95 35.44
C SER A 49 -1.40 22.83 34.62
N TYR A 50 -1.25 21.67 35.24
CA TYR A 50 -0.68 20.47 34.63
C TYR A 50 -1.79 19.53 34.19
N TYR A 51 -1.70 19.05 32.95
CA TYR A 51 -2.71 18.21 32.34
C TYR A 51 -2.46 16.74 32.62
N HIS A 52 -3.54 16.02 32.92
CA HIS A 52 -3.53 14.57 33.11
C HIS A 52 -4.61 13.94 32.25
N TYR A 53 -4.21 12.97 31.43
CA TYR A 53 -5.04 12.39 30.39
C TYR A 53 -5.44 10.95 30.69
N ASP A 54 -6.54 10.49 30.07
CA ASP A 54 -6.86 9.06 30.00
C ASP A 54 -6.14 8.35 28.83
N GLY A 55 -6.45 7.06 28.63
CA GLY A 55 -5.85 6.26 27.56
C GLY A 55 -6.22 6.71 26.14
N LEU A 56 -7.28 7.49 25.97
CA LEU A 56 -7.65 8.13 24.71
C LEU A 56 -7.01 9.52 24.56
N GLY A 57 -6.30 10.02 25.58
CA GLY A 57 -5.76 11.37 25.55
C GLY A 57 -6.76 12.46 25.92
N SER A 58 -7.92 12.12 26.52
CA SER A 58 -8.88 13.11 27.03
C SER A 58 -8.44 13.66 28.37
N THR A 59 -8.54 14.98 28.59
CA THR A 59 -8.13 15.61 29.85
C THR A 59 -9.07 15.20 30.98
N ARG A 60 -8.60 14.45 31.97
CA ARG A 60 -9.40 13.98 33.11
C ARG A 60 -9.28 14.86 34.33
N LEU A 61 -8.10 15.44 34.54
CA LEU A 61 -7.83 16.25 35.72
C LEU A 61 -6.72 17.27 35.45
N LEU A 62 -6.82 18.40 36.15
CA LEU A 62 -5.77 19.41 36.22
C LEU A 62 -5.22 19.46 37.63
N THR A 63 -3.91 19.65 37.75
CA THR A 63 -3.26 19.90 39.05
C THR A 63 -2.50 21.21 39.04
N ASP A 64 -2.33 21.82 40.21
CA ASP A 64 -1.48 23.00 40.38
C ASP A 64 0.00 22.63 40.62
N GLU A 65 0.85 23.63 40.88
CA GLU A 65 2.27 23.45 41.19
C GLU A 65 2.53 22.68 42.50
N THR A 66 1.53 22.57 43.39
CA THR A 66 1.58 21.79 44.62
C THR A 66 1.10 20.35 44.45
N GLN A 67 0.74 19.95 43.21
CA GLN A 67 0.15 18.65 42.87
C GLN A 67 -1.25 18.44 43.46
N SER A 68 -1.92 19.51 43.86
CA SER A 68 -3.32 19.45 44.30
C SER A 68 -4.24 19.42 43.08
N ILE A 69 -5.29 18.59 43.12
CA ILE A 69 -6.29 18.50 42.04
C ILE A 69 -7.15 19.77 42.07
N THR A 70 -7.13 20.54 40.98
CA THR A 70 -7.90 21.78 40.84
C THR A 70 -9.20 21.55 40.08
N ASP A 71 -9.15 20.74 39.02
CA ASP A 71 -10.26 20.52 38.11
C ASP A 71 -10.37 19.02 37.78
N THR A 72 -11.59 18.53 37.58
CA THR A 72 -11.86 17.16 37.14
C THR A 72 -12.90 17.18 36.04
N TYR A 73 -12.80 16.22 35.11
CA TYR A 73 -13.72 16.08 33.99
C TYR A 73 -14.11 14.61 33.80
N THR A 74 -15.40 14.38 33.65
CA THR A 74 -15.98 13.08 33.30
C THR A 74 -16.78 13.23 32.02
N TYR A 75 -16.46 12.41 31.03
CA TYR A 75 -17.08 12.43 29.70
C TYR A 75 -17.94 11.19 29.49
N ASP A 76 -18.90 11.29 28.57
CA ASP A 76 -19.49 10.13 27.92
C ASP A 76 -18.59 9.58 26.80
N ALA A 77 -19.10 8.61 26.04
CA ALA A 77 -18.35 7.99 24.95
C ALA A 77 -17.99 8.95 23.79
N PHE A 78 -18.77 10.02 23.57
CA PHE A 78 -18.59 10.96 22.45
C PHE A 78 -17.99 12.30 22.87
N GLY A 79 -17.66 12.46 24.16
CA GLY A 79 -17.01 13.65 24.70
C GLY A 79 -17.94 14.65 25.36
N ASN A 80 -19.23 14.33 25.58
CA ASN A 80 -20.09 15.20 26.38
C ASN A 80 -19.65 15.17 27.85
N ILE A 81 -19.51 16.34 28.46
CA ILE A 81 -19.15 16.46 29.88
C ILE A 81 -20.35 16.08 30.74
N ILE A 82 -20.26 14.96 31.45
CA ILE A 82 -21.27 14.49 32.40
C ILE A 82 -21.14 15.26 33.72
N SER A 83 -19.91 15.51 34.16
CA SER A 83 -19.61 16.27 35.36
C SER A 83 -18.22 16.89 35.27
N SER A 84 -18.08 18.13 35.74
CA SER A 84 -16.79 18.78 35.92
C SER A 84 -16.71 19.53 37.25
N THR A 85 -15.50 19.67 37.78
CA THR A 85 -15.20 20.50 38.95
C THR A 85 -14.10 21.48 38.61
N GLY A 86 -14.02 22.57 39.38
CA GLY A 86 -13.02 23.62 39.19
C GLY A 86 -13.50 24.73 38.26
N ASN A 87 -12.72 25.81 38.20
CA ASN A 87 -13.05 27.04 37.46
C ASN A 87 -11.94 27.42 36.47
N THR A 88 -10.97 26.54 36.27
CA THR A 88 -9.85 26.81 35.37
C THR A 88 -10.38 26.78 33.94
N VAL A 89 -10.24 27.88 33.22
CA VAL A 89 -10.62 27.93 31.80
C VAL A 89 -9.70 26.98 31.04
N ASN A 90 -10.29 25.93 30.48
CA ASN A 90 -9.61 24.90 29.72
C ASN A 90 -10.31 24.68 28.38
N GLU A 91 -9.57 24.88 27.29
CA GLU A 91 -10.07 24.68 25.94
C GLU A 91 -9.75 23.26 25.42
N PHE A 92 -8.84 22.51 26.04
CA PHE A 92 -8.44 21.19 25.57
C PHE A 92 -9.05 20.11 26.46
N LEU A 93 -10.01 19.35 25.91
CA LEU A 93 -10.85 18.44 26.69
C LEU A 93 -10.84 17.02 26.13
N PHE A 94 -11.93 16.57 25.50
CA PHE A 94 -12.06 15.23 24.94
C PHE A 94 -11.01 14.99 23.86
N THR A 95 -10.32 13.84 23.96
CA THR A 95 -9.20 13.42 23.10
C THR A 95 -8.10 14.47 22.91
N GLY A 96 -8.00 15.46 23.82
CA GLY A 96 -7.05 16.57 23.73
C GLY A 96 -7.38 17.58 22.63
N GLU A 97 -8.60 17.55 22.09
CA GLU A 97 -9.06 18.46 21.05
C GLU A 97 -9.66 19.74 21.64
N GLN A 98 -9.58 20.82 20.87
CA GLN A 98 -10.07 22.12 21.30
C GLN A 98 -11.61 22.14 21.33
N TYR A 99 -12.19 22.45 22.48
CA TYR A 99 -13.61 22.62 22.69
C TYR A 99 -13.97 24.11 22.67
N ASP A 100 -14.86 24.49 21.77
CA ASP A 100 -15.43 25.83 21.75
C ASP A 100 -16.72 25.85 22.58
N ALA A 101 -16.64 26.41 23.78
CA ALA A 101 -17.76 26.50 24.71
C ALA A 101 -18.93 27.38 24.20
N ASN A 102 -18.71 28.25 23.22
CA ASN A 102 -19.78 29.12 22.69
C ASN A 102 -20.74 28.34 21.79
N ILE A 103 -20.21 27.39 21.02
CA ILE A 103 -20.99 26.58 20.08
C ILE A 103 -21.22 25.14 20.57
N GLY A 104 -20.42 24.69 21.55
CA GLY A 104 -20.52 23.36 22.15
C GLY A 104 -19.88 22.25 21.32
N PHE A 105 -18.94 22.58 20.43
CA PHE A 105 -18.34 21.63 19.49
C PHE A 105 -16.83 21.48 19.69
N TYR A 106 -16.32 20.31 19.32
CA TYR A 106 -14.90 20.03 19.25
C TYR A 106 -14.35 20.38 17.86
N TYR A 107 -13.24 21.12 17.82
CA TYR A 107 -12.53 21.42 16.58
C TYR A 107 -11.42 20.40 16.33
N LEU A 108 -11.62 19.54 15.33
CA LEU A 108 -10.69 18.46 14.96
C LEU A 108 -9.89 18.85 13.71
N ARG A 109 -9.27 20.04 13.72
CA ARG A 109 -8.39 20.63 12.67
C ARG A 109 -9.04 20.88 11.30
N ALA A 110 -9.74 19.91 10.74
CA ALA A 110 -10.43 19.98 9.46
C ALA A 110 -11.94 20.19 9.60
N ARG A 111 -12.55 19.66 10.67
CA ARG A 111 -13.99 19.66 10.88
C ARG A 111 -14.36 19.87 12.34
N TYR A 112 -15.57 20.37 12.55
CA TYR A 112 -16.18 20.45 13.88
C TYR A 112 -17.01 19.18 14.15
N MET A 113 -16.83 18.59 15.32
CA MET A 113 -17.58 17.45 15.83
C MET A 113 -18.54 17.91 16.92
N ASP A 114 -19.82 17.58 16.74
CA ASP A 114 -20.86 17.80 17.73
C ASP A 114 -20.92 16.59 18.68
N PRO A 115 -20.51 16.74 19.95
CA PRO A 115 -20.51 15.63 20.90
C PRO A 115 -21.93 15.18 21.26
N SER A 116 -22.93 16.07 21.18
CA SER A 116 -24.32 15.74 21.57
C SER A 116 -24.96 14.70 20.65
N VAL A 117 -24.57 14.71 19.37
CA VAL A 117 -25.01 13.74 18.35
C VAL A 117 -23.92 12.71 18.04
N GLY A 118 -22.67 12.99 18.40
CA GLY A 118 -21.52 12.13 18.13
C GLY A 118 -21.09 12.11 16.66
N ARG A 119 -21.24 13.24 15.95
CA ARG A 119 -21.03 13.34 14.48
C ARG A 119 -20.38 14.65 14.08
N PHE A 120 -19.75 14.65 12.92
CA PHE A 120 -19.27 15.89 12.29
C PHE A 120 -20.45 16.72 11.79
N ILE A 121 -20.35 18.05 11.88
CA ILE A 121 -21.37 18.97 11.34
C ILE A 121 -21.19 19.25 9.83
N THR A 122 -20.03 18.90 9.27
CA THR A 122 -19.71 19.02 7.84
C THR A 122 -19.43 17.66 7.22
N ALA A 123 -19.82 17.51 5.95
CA ALA A 123 -19.61 16.28 5.20
C ALA A 123 -18.12 16.05 4.90
N ASP A 124 -17.68 14.81 5.01
CA ASP A 124 -16.35 14.39 4.60
C ASP A 124 -16.15 14.60 3.08
N PRO A 125 -15.08 15.29 2.65
CA PRO A 125 -14.71 15.33 1.24
C PRO A 125 -14.24 13.95 0.73
N PHE A 126 -13.84 13.04 1.61
CA PHE A 126 -13.48 11.68 1.23
C PHE A 126 -14.67 10.91 0.64
N GLY A 127 -14.44 10.23 -0.47
CA GLY A 127 -15.47 9.48 -1.18
C GLY A 127 -15.89 8.16 -0.52
N GLY A 128 -15.10 7.66 0.43
CA GLY A 128 -15.24 6.32 1.00
C GLY A 128 -14.70 5.22 0.09
N PHE A 129 -14.64 4.01 0.61
CA PHE A 129 -14.27 2.79 -0.10
C PHE A 129 -15.51 1.92 -0.36
N MET A 130 -15.65 1.43 -1.60
CA MET A 130 -16.78 0.59 -2.01
C MET A 130 -16.91 -0.70 -1.17
N PHE A 131 -15.78 -1.25 -0.70
CA PHE A 131 -15.74 -2.48 0.10
C PHE A 131 -15.80 -2.23 1.62
N GLU A 132 -15.89 -0.98 2.07
CA GLU A 132 -16.02 -0.62 3.48
C GLU A 132 -17.24 0.30 3.67
N PRO A 133 -18.45 -0.26 3.88
CA PRO A 133 -19.69 0.52 3.92
C PRO A 133 -19.69 1.64 4.97
N LEU A 134 -18.98 1.46 6.09
CA LEU A 134 -18.88 2.48 7.14
C LEU A 134 -18.20 3.77 6.64
N SER A 135 -17.19 3.64 5.77
CA SER A 135 -16.47 4.79 5.19
C SER A 135 -17.33 5.65 4.24
N LEU A 136 -18.49 5.15 3.81
CA LEU A 136 -19.44 5.89 2.97
C LEU A 136 -20.28 6.89 3.78
N HIS A 137 -20.30 6.77 5.11
CA HIS A 137 -21.02 7.69 6.00
C HIS A 137 -20.22 8.96 6.27
N LYS A 138 -20.49 10.01 5.48
CA LYS A 138 -19.74 11.28 5.45
C LYS A 138 -19.71 12.11 6.75
N TYR A 139 -20.48 11.75 7.78
CA TYR A 139 -20.57 12.53 9.02
C TYR A 139 -20.15 11.73 10.26
N LEU A 140 -19.65 10.51 10.06
CA LEU A 140 -19.38 9.60 11.17
C LEU A 140 -18.08 10.00 11.88
N TYR A 141 -18.14 10.21 13.20
CA TYR A 141 -16.94 10.35 14.01
C TYR A 141 -16.41 8.96 14.39
N ALA A 142 -15.10 8.75 14.22
CA ALA A 142 -14.39 7.55 14.69
C ALA A 142 -15.07 6.21 14.35
N ASN A 143 -15.71 6.11 13.16
CA ASN A 143 -16.50 4.95 12.74
C ASN A 143 -17.58 4.49 13.74
N ALA A 144 -18.19 5.42 14.48
CA ALA A 144 -19.14 5.16 15.57
C ALA A 144 -18.58 4.31 16.73
N ASP A 145 -17.26 4.24 16.88
CA ASP A 145 -16.58 3.56 17.97
C ASP A 145 -15.57 4.48 18.68
N PRO A 146 -16.05 5.59 19.29
CA PRO A 146 -15.19 6.63 19.88
C PRO A 146 -14.48 6.19 21.17
N VAL A 147 -14.88 5.06 21.76
CA VAL A 147 -14.24 4.49 22.96
C VAL A 147 -12.90 3.83 22.58
N ASN A 148 -12.79 3.30 21.37
CA ASN A 148 -11.59 2.60 20.89
C ASN A 148 -10.83 3.38 19.82
N LYS A 149 -11.47 4.37 19.17
CA LYS A 149 -10.94 5.10 18.02
C LYS A 149 -11.01 6.60 18.22
N ILE A 150 -10.04 7.29 17.63
CA ILE A 150 -9.94 8.75 17.62
C ILE A 150 -9.63 9.17 16.18
N ASP A 151 -10.13 10.33 15.76
CA ASP A 151 -9.76 10.99 14.50
C ASP A 151 -9.02 12.31 14.76
N PRO A 152 -7.68 12.30 14.95
CA PRO A 152 -6.91 13.52 15.19
C PRO A 152 -6.87 14.45 13.97
N SER A 153 -7.10 13.94 12.77
CA SER A 153 -7.01 14.73 11.53
C SER A 153 -8.32 15.42 11.17
N GLY A 154 -9.42 14.93 11.72
CA GLY A 154 -10.77 15.23 11.27
C GLY A 154 -11.10 14.65 9.88
N TYR A 155 -10.35 13.69 9.35
CA TYR A 155 -10.60 13.02 8.06
C TYR A 155 -10.60 11.50 8.14
N PHE A 156 -9.83 10.92 9.06
CA PHE A 156 -9.67 9.48 9.20
C PHE A 156 -9.14 9.16 10.59
N SER A 157 -9.71 8.11 11.18
CA SER A 157 -9.29 7.61 12.49
C SER A 157 -7.86 7.07 12.47
N ILE A 158 -7.17 7.11 13.62
CA ILE A 158 -5.83 6.51 13.79
C ILE A 158 -5.84 5.03 13.38
N GLN A 159 -6.92 4.32 13.69
CA GLN A 159 -7.04 2.91 13.34
C GLN A 159 -7.15 2.71 11.83
N GLU A 160 -7.89 3.56 11.10
CA GLU A 160 -7.94 3.51 9.62
C GLU A 160 -6.58 3.84 8.99
N PHE A 161 -5.84 4.79 9.55
CA PHE A 161 -4.48 5.06 9.11
C PHE A 161 -3.56 3.87 9.37
N ALA A 162 -3.63 3.26 10.56
CA ALA A 162 -2.83 2.10 10.94
C ALA A 162 -3.17 0.85 10.12
N THR A 163 -4.45 0.59 9.82
CA THR A 163 -4.87 -0.50 8.94
C THR A 163 -4.44 -0.24 7.50
N THR A 164 -4.49 1.00 7.01
CA THR A 164 -4.00 1.34 5.67
C THR A 164 -2.49 1.13 5.56
N GLN A 165 -1.72 1.53 6.58
CA GLN A 165 -0.26 1.32 6.60
C GLN A 165 0.13 -0.15 6.68
N THR A 166 -0.64 -0.97 7.41
CA THR A 166 -0.42 -2.42 7.46
C THR A 166 -0.85 -3.11 6.17
N ILE A 167 -1.96 -2.72 5.55
CA ILE A 167 -2.38 -3.20 4.22
C ILE A 167 -1.35 -2.80 3.16
N GLN A 168 -0.85 -1.56 3.17
CA GLN A 168 0.22 -1.10 2.29
C GLN A 168 1.50 -1.88 2.55
N GLY A 169 1.80 -2.22 3.81
CA GLY A 169 2.90 -3.09 4.20
C GLY A 169 2.74 -4.53 3.70
N ILE A 170 1.52 -5.07 3.71
CA ILE A 170 1.18 -6.39 3.16
C ILE A 170 1.26 -6.37 1.63
N ILE A 171 0.73 -5.35 0.97
CA ILE A 171 0.84 -5.17 -0.49
C ILE A 171 2.31 -4.95 -0.89
N SER A 172 3.11 -4.30 -0.05
CA SER A 172 4.55 -4.12 -0.26
C SER A 172 5.38 -5.37 0.07
N SER A 173 4.86 -6.25 0.96
CA SER A 173 5.47 -7.55 1.29
C SER A 173 5.05 -8.66 0.34
N VAL A 174 3.93 -8.51 -0.37
CA VAL A 174 3.67 -9.17 -1.65
C VAL A 174 4.77 -8.67 -2.60
N ASN A 175 5.79 -9.51 -2.75
CA ASN A 175 7.04 -9.14 -3.37
C ASN A 175 6.88 -8.96 -4.89
N TRP A 176 6.34 -7.81 -5.32
CA TRP A 176 6.25 -7.40 -6.72
C TRP A 176 7.63 -7.25 -7.37
N LYS A 177 8.70 -7.05 -6.57
CA LYS A 177 10.09 -7.20 -7.05
C LYS A 177 10.36 -8.64 -7.49
N CYS A 178 9.95 -9.67 -6.75
CA CYS A 178 10.16 -11.07 -7.16
C CYS A 178 9.27 -11.49 -8.34
N ILE A 179 8.02 -11.03 -8.43
CA ILE A 179 7.14 -11.35 -9.56
C ILE A 179 7.64 -10.65 -10.83
N GLY A 180 7.93 -9.34 -10.76
CA GLY A 180 8.48 -8.56 -11.88
C GLY A 180 9.85 -9.04 -12.32
N THR A 181 10.78 -9.32 -11.40
CA THR A 181 12.12 -9.82 -11.75
C THR A 181 12.10 -11.27 -12.24
N THR A 182 11.19 -12.12 -11.76
CA THR A 182 11.07 -13.49 -12.27
C THR A 182 10.47 -13.51 -13.67
N ILE A 183 9.39 -12.75 -13.92
CA ILE A 183 8.81 -12.60 -15.26
C ILE A 183 9.84 -12.00 -16.21
N LEU A 184 10.51 -10.91 -15.84
CA LEU A 184 11.51 -10.25 -16.67
C LEU A 184 12.74 -11.13 -16.92
N ARG A 185 13.24 -11.84 -15.90
CA ARG A 185 14.38 -12.77 -16.03
C ARG A 185 14.04 -13.94 -16.96
N ASN A 186 12.80 -14.45 -16.88
CA ASN A 186 12.36 -15.53 -17.74
C ASN A 186 12.04 -15.04 -19.17
N ALA A 187 11.53 -13.83 -19.31
CA ALA A 187 11.35 -13.16 -20.60
C ALA A 187 12.72 -12.95 -21.27
N LEU A 188 13.73 -12.51 -20.52
CA LEU A 188 15.08 -12.34 -21.02
C LEU A 188 15.75 -13.67 -21.41
N LYS A 189 15.55 -14.73 -20.62
CA LYS A 189 16.00 -16.09 -20.99
C LYS A 189 15.29 -16.60 -22.26
N GLY A 190 14.00 -16.34 -22.38
CA GLY A 190 13.22 -16.67 -23.56
C GLY A 190 13.69 -15.90 -24.79
N LEU A 191 13.94 -14.59 -24.65
CA LEU A 191 14.47 -13.72 -25.70
C LEU A 191 15.79 -14.25 -26.25
N VAL A 192 16.76 -14.53 -25.38
CA VAL A 192 18.09 -15.01 -25.82
C VAL A 192 17.97 -16.37 -26.53
N ARG A 193 17.17 -17.29 -25.99
CA ARG A 193 16.93 -18.60 -26.62
C ARG A 193 16.24 -18.47 -27.99
N GLY A 194 15.27 -17.58 -28.08
CA GLY A 194 14.52 -17.31 -29.30
C GLY A 194 15.41 -16.70 -30.39
N MET A 195 16.25 -15.73 -30.05
CA MET A 195 17.22 -15.12 -30.97
C MET A 195 18.19 -16.15 -31.54
N ILE A 196 18.77 -16.99 -30.68
CA ILE A 196 19.72 -18.03 -31.10
C ILE A 196 19.02 -19.04 -32.00
N PHE A 197 17.84 -19.51 -31.61
CA PHE A 197 17.09 -20.50 -32.37
C PHE A 197 16.69 -19.96 -33.75
N GLY A 198 16.05 -18.78 -33.80
CA GLY A 198 15.60 -18.19 -35.06
C GLY A 198 16.74 -17.83 -36.01
N GLY A 199 17.90 -17.41 -35.49
CA GLY A 199 19.08 -17.15 -36.31
C GLY A 199 19.69 -18.41 -36.91
N ILE A 200 19.84 -19.49 -36.13
CA ILE A 200 20.36 -20.78 -36.61
C ILE A 200 19.38 -21.40 -37.60
N ASP A 201 18.09 -21.34 -37.32
CA ASP A 201 17.04 -21.90 -38.16
C ASP A 201 16.98 -21.23 -39.55
N ALA A 202 17.08 -19.90 -39.61
CA ALA A 202 17.15 -19.15 -40.87
C ALA A 202 18.45 -19.42 -41.64
N TRP A 203 19.57 -19.56 -40.93
CA TRP A 203 20.87 -19.86 -41.54
C TRP A 203 20.91 -21.26 -42.17
N LEU A 204 20.40 -22.28 -41.47
CA LEU A 204 20.37 -23.67 -41.96
C LEU A 204 19.38 -23.87 -43.11
N GLY A 205 18.38 -23.01 -43.24
CA GLY A 205 17.46 -22.99 -44.40
C GLY A 205 18.02 -22.29 -45.64
N GLY A 206 19.31 -21.91 -45.64
CA GLY A 206 19.92 -21.22 -46.77
C GLY A 206 19.46 -19.76 -46.96
N GLY A 207 18.91 -19.14 -45.91
CA GLY A 207 18.44 -17.76 -45.93
C GLY A 207 19.56 -16.74 -46.15
N THR A 208 19.21 -15.59 -46.71
CA THR A 208 20.13 -14.45 -46.85
C THR A 208 20.44 -13.81 -45.49
N ILE A 209 21.38 -12.85 -45.46
CA ILE A 209 21.69 -12.10 -44.23
C ILE A 209 20.43 -11.41 -43.67
N GLU A 210 19.52 -10.96 -44.53
CA GLU A 210 18.26 -10.32 -44.11
C GLU A 210 17.32 -11.34 -43.46
N ASP A 211 17.24 -12.56 -43.98
CA ASP A 211 16.44 -13.64 -43.41
C ASP A 211 16.98 -14.09 -42.04
N ILE A 212 18.30 -14.12 -41.88
CA ILE A 212 18.96 -14.41 -40.60
C ILE A 212 18.63 -13.33 -39.56
N VAL A 213 18.72 -12.05 -39.95
CA VAL A 213 18.37 -10.92 -39.06
C VAL A 213 16.89 -10.97 -38.67
N ASN A 214 16.00 -11.24 -39.63
CA ASN A 214 14.57 -11.39 -39.38
C ASN A 214 14.27 -12.62 -38.49
N GLY A 215 15.01 -13.72 -38.66
CA GLY A 215 14.94 -14.91 -37.79
C GLY A 215 15.35 -14.61 -36.35
N ILE A 216 16.45 -13.88 -36.15
CA ILE A 216 16.90 -13.45 -34.81
C ILE A 216 15.85 -12.55 -34.14
N LEU A 217 15.32 -11.57 -34.86
CA LEU A 217 14.34 -10.62 -34.32
C LEU A 217 13.01 -11.29 -33.98
N SER A 218 12.44 -12.04 -34.93
CA SER A 218 11.17 -12.75 -34.73
C SER A 218 11.27 -13.83 -33.66
N GLY A 219 12.38 -14.57 -33.63
CA GLY A 219 12.70 -15.53 -32.60
C GLY A 219 12.83 -14.87 -31.23
N GLY A 220 13.55 -13.75 -31.13
CA GLY A 220 13.70 -12.99 -29.90
C GLY A 220 12.39 -12.45 -29.33
N ILE A 221 11.53 -11.88 -30.18
CA ILE A 221 10.20 -11.37 -29.78
C ILE A 221 9.33 -12.53 -29.29
N THR A 222 9.27 -13.62 -30.03
CA THR A 222 8.48 -14.81 -29.68
C THR A 222 8.97 -15.41 -28.36
N GLY A 223 10.28 -15.51 -28.20
CA GLY A 223 10.92 -16.01 -26.97
C GLY A 223 10.67 -15.11 -25.77
N PHE A 224 10.71 -13.78 -25.93
CA PHE A 224 10.42 -12.82 -24.86
C PHE A 224 8.97 -12.93 -24.36
N LEU A 225 8.01 -13.04 -25.30
CA LEU A 225 6.58 -13.09 -24.98
C LEU A 225 6.16 -14.44 -24.40
N LEU A 226 6.63 -15.55 -24.98
CA LEU A 226 6.21 -16.90 -24.58
C LEU A 226 7.07 -17.52 -23.48
N GLY A 227 8.30 -17.04 -23.29
CA GLY A 227 9.24 -17.55 -22.28
C GLY A 227 8.68 -17.55 -20.84
N PRO A 228 8.06 -16.45 -20.36
CA PRO A 228 7.44 -16.41 -19.04
C PRO A 228 6.21 -17.33 -18.92
N LEU A 229 5.41 -17.40 -20.00
CA LEU A 229 4.15 -18.16 -20.03
C LEU A 229 4.38 -19.67 -19.97
N ALA A 230 5.45 -20.17 -20.60
CA ALA A 230 5.84 -21.57 -20.58
C ALA A 230 6.28 -22.08 -19.19
N MET A 231 6.53 -21.18 -18.23
CA MET A 231 6.92 -21.55 -16.86
C MET A 231 5.73 -21.71 -15.91
N ILE A 232 4.53 -21.28 -16.32
CA ILE A 232 3.32 -21.47 -15.51
C ILE A 232 2.93 -22.95 -15.59
N ASN A 233 3.07 -23.69 -14.50
CA ASN A 233 2.84 -25.15 -14.46
C ASN A 233 1.51 -25.62 -15.05
N ARG A 234 0.45 -24.79 -14.95
CA ARG A 234 -0.87 -25.09 -15.53
C ARG A 234 -0.97 -24.85 -17.05
N LEU A 235 -0.22 -23.89 -17.59
CA LEU A 235 -0.23 -23.56 -19.02
C LEU A 235 0.90 -24.22 -19.81
N ARG A 236 1.96 -24.65 -19.13
CA ARG A 236 3.09 -25.39 -19.69
C ARG A 236 2.71 -26.52 -20.66
N PRO A 237 1.76 -27.44 -20.34
CA PRO A 237 1.39 -28.50 -21.29
C PRO A 237 0.71 -27.96 -22.56
N VAL A 238 -0.03 -26.85 -22.47
CA VAL A 238 -0.69 -26.21 -23.62
C VAL A 238 0.36 -25.63 -24.56
N PHE A 239 1.33 -24.88 -24.04
CA PHE A 239 2.40 -24.29 -24.85
C PHE A 239 3.35 -25.33 -25.45
N ILE A 240 3.62 -26.44 -24.74
CA ILE A 240 4.38 -27.56 -25.30
C ILE A 240 3.63 -28.19 -26.48
N ALA A 241 2.31 -28.37 -26.38
CA ALA A 241 1.50 -28.92 -27.47
C ALA A 241 1.49 -28.01 -28.71
N PHE A 242 1.36 -26.69 -28.52
CA PHE A 242 1.47 -25.72 -29.62
C PHE A 242 2.86 -25.74 -30.26
N GLY A 243 3.92 -25.76 -29.45
CA GLY A 243 5.32 -25.81 -29.93
C GLY A 243 5.63 -27.09 -30.70
N LEU A 244 5.13 -28.25 -30.24
CA LEU A 244 5.27 -29.54 -30.93
C LEU A 244 4.57 -29.52 -32.30
N GLY A 245 3.34 -28.99 -32.36
CA GLY A 245 2.61 -28.88 -33.62
C GLY A 245 3.35 -28.02 -34.65
N SER A 246 3.85 -26.86 -34.22
CA SER A 246 4.66 -25.98 -35.08
C SER A 246 5.98 -26.62 -35.47
N GLY A 247 6.66 -27.32 -34.56
CA GLY A 247 7.94 -27.96 -34.80
C GLY A 247 7.85 -29.11 -35.81
N ILE A 248 6.84 -29.98 -35.68
CA ILE A 248 6.61 -31.10 -36.61
C ILE A 248 6.31 -30.57 -38.02
N LYS A 249 5.45 -29.55 -38.12
CA LYS A 249 5.18 -28.88 -39.40
C LYS A 249 6.46 -28.30 -40.00
N GLY A 250 7.27 -27.63 -39.20
CA GLY A 250 8.55 -27.09 -39.63
C GLY A 250 9.52 -28.15 -40.16
N VAL A 251 9.59 -29.33 -39.53
CA VAL A 251 10.41 -30.46 -40.04
C VAL A 251 9.90 -30.96 -41.38
N TYR A 252 8.59 -31.13 -41.51
CA TYR A 252 7.96 -31.59 -42.75
C TYR A 252 8.22 -30.61 -43.91
N ASP A 253 8.05 -29.32 -43.66
CA ASP A 253 8.26 -28.27 -44.67
C ASP A 253 9.75 -28.22 -45.11
N SER A 254 10.70 -28.33 -44.18
CA SER A 254 12.14 -28.37 -44.50
C SER A 254 12.53 -29.60 -45.33
N ILE A 255 11.98 -30.79 -45.04
CA ILE A 255 12.22 -32.00 -45.83
C ILE A 255 11.66 -31.84 -47.24
N LYS A 256 10.45 -31.29 -47.37
CA LYS A 256 9.81 -31.05 -48.66
C LYS A 256 10.62 -30.08 -49.53
N ASN A 257 11.28 -29.10 -48.91
CA ASN A 257 12.11 -28.12 -49.59
C ASN A 257 13.55 -28.62 -49.86
N GLY A 258 13.92 -29.81 -49.38
CA GLY A 258 15.27 -30.37 -49.56
C GLY A 258 16.32 -29.82 -48.57
N GLU A 259 15.90 -29.10 -47.54
CA GLU A 259 16.75 -28.49 -46.51
C GLU A 259 16.96 -29.46 -45.35
N TYR A 260 17.75 -30.51 -45.58
CA TYR A 260 17.93 -31.61 -44.62
C TYR A 260 18.61 -31.20 -43.31
N ASP A 261 19.53 -30.24 -43.34
CA ASP A 261 20.22 -29.75 -42.15
C ASP A 261 19.26 -28.97 -41.23
N GLN A 262 18.41 -28.13 -41.81
CA GLN A 262 17.35 -27.43 -41.08
C GLN A 262 16.32 -28.41 -40.52
N ALA A 263 15.95 -29.44 -41.31
CA ALA A 263 15.05 -30.50 -40.86
C ALA A 263 15.62 -31.27 -39.66
N ALA A 264 16.90 -31.64 -39.69
CA ALA A 264 17.57 -32.35 -38.59
C ALA A 264 17.66 -31.49 -37.32
N PHE A 265 17.99 -30.20 -37.48
CA PHE A 265 17.99 -29.23 -36.38
C PHE A 265 16.61 -29.14 -35.72
N ARG A 266 15.55 -28.88 -36.48
CA ARG A 266 14.17 -28.78 -35.96
C ARG A 266 13.70 -30.10 -35.33
N ALA A 267 14.00 -31.25 -35.93
CA ALA A 267 13.60 -32.56 -35.43
C ALA A 267 14.23 -32.86 -34.06
N THR A 268 15.46 -32.43 -33.83
CA THR A 268 16.15 -32.58 -32.53
C THR A 268 15.36 -31.89 -31.41
N PHE A 269 14.86 -30.68 -31.63
CA PHE A 269 14.06 -29.96 -30.63
C PHE A 269 12.67 -30.56 -30.41
N VAL A 270 12.04 -31.11 -31.45
CA VAL A 270 10.79 -31.89 -31.31
C VAL A 270 11.02 -33.12 -30.42
N ILE A 271 12.13 -33.85 -30.62
CA ILE A 271 12.46 -35.02 -29.79
C ILE A 271 12.76 -34.62 -28.34
N LEU A 272 13.54 -33.55 -28.14
CA LEU A 272 13.87 -33.04 -26.79
C LEU A 272 12.62 -32.58 -26.04
N THR A 273 11.68 -31.92 -26.71
CA THR A 273 10.42 -31.47 -26.10
C THR A 273 9.48 -32.63 -25.75
N LEU A 274 9.42 -33.68 -26.58
CA LEU A 274 8.72 -34.92 -26.24
C LEU A 274 9.34 -35.63 -25.03
N TRP A 275 10.67 -35.64 -24.91
CA TRP A 275 11.37 -36.22 -23.78
C TRP A 275 11.07 -35.46 -22.47
N GLU A 276 11.02 -34.13 -22.52
CA GLU A 276 10.66 -33.28 -21.37
C GLU A 276 9.20 -33.54 -20.93
N LEU A 277 8.28 -33.70 -21.88
CA LEU A 277 6.87 -34.02 -21.58
C LEU A 277 6.72 -35.40 -20.91
N LYS A 278 7.49 -36.40 -21.34
CA LYS A 278 7.53 -37.73 -20.70
C LYS A 278 8.02 -37.65 -19.25
N LYS A 279 9.06 -36.83 -18.99
CA LYS A 279 9.62 -36.63 -17.64
C LYS A 279 8.61 -36.01 -16.68
N ASP A 280 7.84 -35.03 -17.15
CA ASP A 280 6.78 -34.38 -16.36
C ASP A 280 5.64 -35.35 -15.95
N GLN A 281 5.28 -36.30 -16.82
CA GLN A 281 4.28 -37.32 -16.50
C GLN A 281 4.79 -38.32 -15.45
N LEU A 282 6.06 -38.72 -15.53
CA LEU A 282 6.68 -39.67 -14.60
C LEU A 282 6.79 -39.12 -13.17
N ILE A 283 6.94 -37.79 -13.00
CA ILE A 283 7.02 -37.14 -11.69
C ILE A 283 5.65 -37.13 -10.99
N LYS A 284 4.54 -37.00 -11.73
CA LYS A 284 3.18 -37.04 -11.17
C LYS A 284 2.73 -38.43 -10.70
N VAL A 285 3.29 -39.51 -11.27
CA VAL A 285 2.96 -40.89 -10.88
C VAL A 285 3.66 -41.30 -9.57
N LYS A 286 4.76 -40.64 -9.19
CA LYS A 286 5.51 -40.92 -7.94
C LYS A 286 5.01 -40.16 -6.70
N SER A 287 4.02 -39.29 -6.83
CA SER A 287 3.47 -38.50 -5.72
C SER A 287 2.13 -39.04 -5.18
N PHE A 288 1.90 -40.34 -5.30
CA PHE A 288 0.83 -41.09 -4.64
C PHE A 288 1.44 -42.18 -3.76
#